data_AF-A0A7D9EUL0-F1
#
_entry.id   AF-A0A7D9EUL0-F1
#
_cell.length_a   1.000
_cell.length_b   1.000
_cell.length_c   1.000
_cell.angle_alpha   90.00
_cell.angle_beta   90.00
_cell.angle_gamma   90.00
#
_symmetry.space_group_name_H-M   'P 1'
#
loop_
_entity.id
_entity.type
_entity.pdbx_description
1 polymer ?
#
loop_
_entity_poly.entity_id
_entity_poly.type
_entity_poly.pdbx_seq_one_letter_code
_entity_poly.pdbx_strand_id
1 'polypeptide(L)' 'MTTLILAGLGVAGAAFAGRFAVQALKKVNFAAAFDAIPKTLPNANALKGYYKGGFEPKMTKREASLILG' A
#
# COMPACT_ATOMS: atom_id res chain seq x y z
N MET A 1 9.89 -35.47 33.69
CA MET A 1 9.09 -34.55 34.53
C MET A 1 9.43 -33.08 34.24
N THR A 2 10.70 -32.67 34.25
CA THR A 2 11.14 -31.28 33.98
C THR A 2 10.98 -30.81 32.53
N THR A 3 11.08 -31.71 31.56
CA THR A 3 10.93 -31.39 30.12
C THR A 3 9.55 -30.83 29.76
N LEU A 4 8.49 -31.39 30.36
CA LEU A 4 7.11 -30.92 30.15
C LEU A 4 6.87 -29.54 30.76
N ILE A 5 7.49 -29.26 31.91
CA ILE A 5 7.39 -27.96 32.58
C ILE A 5 8.12 -26.90 31.74
N LEU A 6 9.32 -27.21 31.25
CA LEU A 6 10.07 -26.30 30.38
C LEU A 6 9.32 -26.01 29.07
N ALA A 7 8.75 -27.06 28.46
CA ALA A 7 7.95 -26.93 27.25
C ALA A 7 6.69 -26.06 27.50
N GLY A 8 5.98 -26.28 28.60
CA GLY A 8 4.81 -25.49 28.98
C GLY A 8 5.14 -24.01 29.22
N LEU A 9 6.22 -23.74 29.95
CA LEU A 9 6.69 -22.37 30.19
C LEU A 9 7.16 -21.68 28.90
N GLY A 10 7.82 -22.41 28.00
CA GLY A 10 8.24 -21.89 26.70
C GLY A 10 7.06 -21.51 25.81
N VAL A 11 6.04 -22.37 25.72
CA VAL A 11 4.82 -22.09 24.94
C VAL A 11 4.04 -20.90 25.53
N ALA A 12 3.91 -20.83 26.86
CA ALA A 12 3.26 -19.71 27.53
C ALA A 12 4.00 -18.37 27.29
N GLY A 13 5.33 -18.37 27.39
CA GLY A 13 6.17 -17.20 27.12
C GLY A 13 6.07 -16.74 25.67
N ALA A 14 6.16 -17.67 24.72
CA ALA A 14 6.06 -17.37 23.29
C ALA A 14 4.66 -16.81 22.92
N ALA A 15 3.59 -17.38 23.47
CA ALA A 15 2.23 -16.90 23.24
C ALA A 15 2.02 -15.48 23.80
N PHE A 16 2.56 -15.19 24.99
CA PHE A 16 2.45 -13.87 25.61
C PHE A 16 3.24 -12.80 24.83
N ALA A 17 4.49 -13.11 24.45
CA ALA A 17 5.32 -12.23 23.63
C ALA A 17 4.70 -12.02 22.24
N GLY A 18 4.17 -13.07 21.61
CA GLY A 18 3.47 -13.00 20.34
C GLY A 18 2.23 -12.10 20.39
N ARG A 19 1.41 -12.20 21.44
CA ARG A 19 0.24 -11.31 21.64
C ARG A 19 0.66 -9.85 21.78
N PHE A 20 1.77 -9.58 22.47
CA PHE A 20 2.31 -8.23 22.59
C PHE A 20 2.85 -7.69 21.26
N ALA A 21 3.59 -8.50 20.51
CA ALA A 21 4.09 -8.15 19.19
C ALA A 21 2.95 -7.82 18.21
N VAL A 22 1.90 -8.63 18.17
CA VAL A 22 0.72 -8.37 17.32
C VAL A 22 -0.01 -7.10 17.74
N GLN A 23 -0.15 -6.83 19.04
CA GLN A 23 -0.75 -5.58 19.51
C GLN A 23 0.11 -4.35 19.19
N ALA A 24 1.43 -4.46 19.31
CA ALA A 24 2.36 -3.42 18.90
C ALA A 24 2.24 -3.15 17.40
N LEU A 25 2.29 -4.19 16.57
CA LEU A 25 2.10 -4.08 15.11
C LEU A 25 0.73 -3.53 14.72
N LYS A 26 -0.33 -3.82 15.47
CA LYS A 26 -1.66 -3.19 15.25
C LYS A 26 -1.68 -1.71 15.63
N LYS A 27 -0.91 -1.30 16.64
CA LYS A 27 -0.75 0.12 17.01
C LYS A 27 0.10 0.87 15.99
N VAL A 28 1.06 0.21 15.36
CA VAL A 28 1.70 0.71 14.15
C VAL A 28 0.69 0.54 13.01
N ASN A 29 -0.26 1.47 12.92
CA ASN A 29 -1.21 1.52 11.82
C ASN A 29 -0.43 1.73 10.51
N PHE A 30 0.04 0.64 9.90
CA PHE A 30 0.59 0.67 8.54
C PHE A 30 -0.47 1.23 7.58
N ALA A 31 -1.76 1.01 7.84
CA ALA A 31 -2.86 1.67 7.13
C ALA A 31 -2.82 3.21 7.26
N ALA A 32 -2.53 3.77 8.44
CA ALA A 32 -2.37 5.21 8.61
C ALA A 32 -1.07 5.73 8.01
N ALA A 33 -0.01 4.91 7.96
CA ALA A 33 1.23 5.25 7.24
C ALA A 33 1.02 5.26 5.72
N PHE A 34 0.16 4.39 5.18
CA PHE A 34 -0.28 4.41 3.78
C PHE A 34 -1.27 5.53 3.47
N ASP A 35 -2.15 5.91 4.40
CA ASP A 35 -3.03 7.09 4.26
C ASP A 35 -2.28 8.42 4.45
N ALA A 36 -1.18 8.41 5.21
CA ALA A 36 -0.26 9.54 5.36
C ALA A 36 0.74 9.66 4.21
N ILE A 37 0.77 8.70 3.26
CA ILE A 37 1.34 8.97 1.94
C ILE A 37 0.41 10.00 1.31
N PRO A 38 0.85 11.25 1.18
CA PRO A 38 -0.05 12.28 0.76
C PRO A 38 -0.51 11.95 -0.65
N LYS A 39 -1.83 11.87 -0.86
CA LYS A 39 -2.50 11.78 -2.18
C LYS A 39 -2.11 12.92 -3.14
N THR A 40 -1.23 13.83 -2.69
CA THR A 40 -0.61 14.93 -3.44
C THR A 40 0.65 14.51 -4.19
N LEU A 41 1.22 13.32 -3.95
CA LEU A 41 2.08 12.73 -4.97
C LEU A 41 1.17 12.51 -6.18
N PRO A 42 1.43 13.16 -7.34
CA PRO A 42 0.60 12.95 -8.51
C PRO A 42 0.65 11.46 -8.77
N ASN A 43 -0.48 10.79 -8.52
CA ASN A 43 -0.64 9.36 -8.78
C ASN A 43 0.03 9.11 -10.13
N ALA A 44 0.96 8.17 -10.22
CA ALA A 44 1.53 7.79 -11.51
C ALA A 44 0.42 7.43 -12.53
N ASN A 45 -0.80 7.15 -12.04
CA ASN A 45 -2.04 7.00 -12.79
C ASN A 45 -2.72 8.32 -13.23
N ALA A 46 -2.61 9.42 -12.49
CA ALA A 46 -3.12 10.74 -12.91
C ALA A 46 -2.30 11.32 -14.07
N LEU A 47 -0.99 11.05 -14.10
CA LEU A 47 -0.12 11.35 -15.24
C LEU A 47 -0.27 10.36 -16.40
N LYS A 48 -1.05 9.28 -16.21
CA LYS A 48 -1.38 8.30 -17.25
C LYS A 48 -2.61 8.72 -18.09
N GLY A 49 -3.38 9.70 -17.62
CA GLY A 49 -4.57 10.23 -18.30
C GLY A 49 -4.27 11.25 -19.40
N TYR A 50 -3.03 11.74 -19.50
CA TYR A 50 -2.63 12.66 -20.56
C TYR A 50 -2.05 11.87 -21.74
N TYR A 51 -2.56 12.15 -22.94
CA TYR A 51 -2.00 11.63 -24.17
C TYR A 51 -0.56 12.15 -24.32
N LYS A 52 0.41 11.24 -24.28
CA LYS A 52 1.83 11.59 -24.39
C LYS A 52 2.19 11.79 -25.86
N GLY A 53 2.79 12.94 -26.19
CA GLY A 53 3.19 13.30 -27.55
C GLY A 53 2.70 14.68 -27.96
N GLY A 54 3.04 15.12 -29.17
CA GLY A 54 2.43 16.30 -29.81
C GLY A 54 1.22 15.90 -30.67
N PHE A 55 0.68 16.85 -31.42
CA PHE A 55 -0.37 16.57 -32.41
C PHE A 55 0.17 15.70 -33.56
N GLU A 56 -0.69 14.87 -34.13
CA GLU A 56 -0.43 14.13 -35.36
C GLU A 56 -0.27 15.12 -36.53
N PRO A 57 0.62 14.84 -37.50
CA PRO A 57 0.86 15.73 -38.64
C PRO A 57 -0.35 15.87 -39.58
N LYS A 58 -1.34 14.98 -39.45
CA LYS A 58 -2.60 15.01 -40.19
C LYS A 58 -3.74 14.72 -39.22
N MET A 59 -4.66 15.67 -39.10
CA MET A 59 -5.76 15.60 -38.13
C MET A 59 -6.61 14.34 -38.32
N THR A 60 -6.60 13.46 -37.32
CA THR A 60 -7.44 12.25 -37.31
C THR A 60 -8.74 12.47 -36.54
N LYS A 61 -9.77 11.66 -36.84
CA LYS A 61 -11.06 11.73 -36.12
C LYS A 61 -10.89 11.54 -34.62
N ARG A 62 -9.94 10.69 -34.21
CA ARG A 62 -9.59 10.45 -32.82
C ARG A 62 -8.98 11.70 -32.18
N GLU A 63 -7.98 12.29 -32.81
CA GLU A 63 -7.37 13.53 -32.33
C GLU A 63 -8.37 14.69 -32.25
N ALA A 64 -9.24 14.83 -33.26
CA ALA A 64 -10.32 15.82 -33.24
C ALA A 64 -11.25 15.65 -32.03
N SER A 65 -11.65 14.41 -31.70
CA SER A 65 -12.47 14.13 -30.51
C SER A 65 -11.73 14.48 -29.21
N LEU A 66 -10.42 14.22 -29.14
CA LEU A 66 -9.62 14.52 -27.95
C LEU A 66 -9.41 16.02 -27.72
N ILE A 67 -9.41 16.82 -28.79
CA ILE A 67 -9.28 18.29 -28.71
C ILE A 67 -10.61 18.95 -28.36
N LEU A 68 -11.72 18.44 -28.92
CA LEU A 68 -13.04 19.08 -28.80
C LEU A 68 -13.86 18.62 -27.59
N GLY A 69 -13.52 17.50 -26.96
CA GLY A 69 -14.23 16.93 -25.80
C GLY A 69 -15.34 15.98 -26.22
#